data_AF-A0A3D4B4T8-F1
#
_entry.id   AF-A0A3D4B4T8-F1
#
_cell.length_a   1.000
_cell.length_b   1.000
_cell.length_c   1.000
_cell.angle_alpha   90.00
_cell.angle_beta   90.00
_cell.angle_gamma   90.00
#
_symmetry.space_group_name_H-M   'P 1'
#
loop_
_entity.id
_entity.type
_entity.pdbx_description
1 polymer ?
#
loop_
_entity_poly.entity_id
_entity_poly.type
_entity_poly.pdbx_seq_one_letter_code
_entity_poly.pdbx_strand_id
1 'polypeptide(L)' 'DPIKEAVVCFTRAEGYWGDRKYNELPATIDHENRRVTAAIPNLSTVCFLNLIDQEDRVTSTRHICPD' A
#
# COMPACT_ATOMS: atom_id res chain seq x y z
N ASP A 1 -7.49 -0.34 18.42
CA ASP A 1 -7.19 0.53 17.26
C ASP A 1 -8.17 0.34 16.12
N PRO A 2 -8.51 1.41 15.38
CA PRO A 2 -9.38 1.31 14.21
C PRO A 2 -8.73 0.53 13.06
N ILE A 3 -7.40 0.52 12.97
CA ILE A 3 -6.64 -0.19 11.92
C ILE A 3 -6.01 -1.44 12.53
N LYS A 4 -6.20 -2.62 11.92
CA LYS A 4 -5.57 -3.88 12.34
C LYS A 4 -4.31 -4.21 11.54
N GLU A 5 -4.25 -3.76 10.30
CA GLU A 5 -3.17 -4.06 9.37
C GLU A 5 -2.98 -2.90 8.39
N ALA A 6 -1.74 -2.73 7.93
CA ALA A 6 -1.42 -1.83 6.86
C ALA A 6 -0.38 -2.48 5.95
N VAL A 7 -0.55 -2.31 4.64
CA VAL A 7 0.35 -2.87 3.62
C VAL A 7 0.67 -1.83 2.56
N VAL A 8 1.87 -1.90 2.00
CA VAL A 8 2.18 -1.25 0.73
C VAL A 8 1.93 -2.25 -0.40
N CYS A 9 0.92 -1.97 -1.23
CA CYS A 9 0.60 -2.74 -2.42
C CYS A 9 1.28 -2.07 -3.62
N PHE A 10 2.08 -2.79 -4.39
CA PHE A 10 2.90 -2.20 -5.45
C PHE A 10 3.06 -3.13 -6.64
N THR A 11 3.39 -2.54 -7.79
CA THR A 11 3.78 -3.27 -9.00
C THR A 11 5.01 -2.65 -9.62
N ARG A 12 5.78 -3.49 -10.34
CA ARG A 12 6.86 -3.06 -11.23
C ARG A 12 6.48 -3.24 -12.70
N ALA A 13 5.28 -3.75 -12.96
CA ALA A 13 4.82 -4.02 -14.31
C ALA A 13 4.32 -2.73 -14.98
N GLU A 14 4.52 -2.68 -16.29
CA GLU A 14 3.98 -1.65 -17.19
C GLU A 14 2.91 -2.28 -18.10
N GLY A 15 2.31 -1.49 -18.99
CA GLY A 15 1.27 -1.97 -19.90
C GLY A 15 -0.13 -1.93 -19.30
N TYR A 16 -1.05 -2.74 -19.84
CA TYR A 16 -2.47 -2.72 -19.49
C TYR A 16 -2.70 -3.00 -18.00
N TRP A 17 -3.49 -2.15 -17.35
CA TRP A 17 -3.62 -2.13 -15.89
C TRP A 17 -4.10 -3.46 -15.30
N GLY A 18 -5.09 -4.09 -15.93
CA GLY A 18 -5.70 -5.33 -15.45
C GLY A 18 -4.77 -6.54 -15.50
N ASP A 19 -3.70 -6.48 -16.31
CA ASP A 19 -2.75 -7.58 -16.47
C ASP A 19 -1.54 -7.45 -15.53
N ARG A 20 -1.40 -6.31 -14.84
CA ARG A 20 -0.26 -6.06 -13.95
C ARG A 20 -0.34 -6.96 -12.73
N LYS A 21 0.79 -7.58 -12.37
CA LYS A 21 0.93 -8.32 -11.11
C LYS A 21 1.27 -7.36 -9.98
N TYR A 22 0.50 -7.43 -8.90
CA TYR A 22 0.72 -6.64 -7.69
C TYR A 22 1.30 -7.53 -6.58
N ASN A 23 2.13 -6.94 -5.74
CA ASN A 23 2.73 -7.57 -4.57
C ASN A 23 2.45 -6.69 -3.35
N GLU A 24 2.50 -7.28 -2.16
CA GLU A 24 2.26 -6.59 -0.90
C GLU A 24 3.44 -6.78 0.05
N LEU A 25 3.76 -5.73 0.80
CA LEU A 25 4.69 -5.76 1.92
C LEU A 25 4.05 -5.09 3.13
N PRO A 26 4.33 -5.54 4.35
CA PRO A 26 3.77 -4.93 5.55
C PRO A 26 4.24 -3.48 5.71
N ALA A 27 3.35 -2.63 6.19
CA ALA A 27 3.65 -1.29 6.67
C ALA A 27 3.68 -1.28 8.21
N THR A 28 4.45 -0.35 8.78
CA THR A 28 4.53 -0.17 10.23
C THR A 28 3.39 0.72 10.71
N ILE A 29 2.67 0.27 11.74
CA ILE A 29 1.62 1.06 12.40
C ILE A 29 2.13 1.54 13.75
N ASP A 30 2.05 2.85 13.97
CA ASP A 30 2.26 3.53 15.24
C ASP A 30 0.90 4.04 15.72
N HIS A 31 0.28 3.25 16.60
CA HIS A 31 -1.06 3.53 17.13
C HIS A 31 -1.09 4.75 18.05
N GLU A 32 -0.02 4.96 18.83
CA GLU A 32 0.08 6.09 19.75
C GLU A 32 0.07 7.43 19.00
N ASN A 33 0.83 7.51 17.91
CA ASN A 33 0.93 8.71 17.09
C ASN A 33 -0.04 8.73 15.91
N ARG A 34 -0.90 7.71 15.76
CA ARG A 34 -1.83 7.52 14.64
C ARG A 34 -1.14 7.66 13.29
N ARG A 35 0.02 7.02 13.14
CA ARG A 35 0.87 7.13 11.95
C ARG A 35 1.12 5.75 11.35
N VAL A 36 1.04 5.67 10.02
CA VAL A 36 1.47 4.49 9.27
C VAL A 36 2.65 4.88 8.40
N THR A 37 3.65 4.01 8.33
CA THR A 37 4.88 4.24 7.56
C THR A 37 5.24 3.00 6.78
N ALA A 38 5.53 3.18 5.49
CA ALA A 38 6.04 2.13 4.62
C ALA A 38 7.20 2.67 3.80
N ALA A 39 8.18 1.82 3.52
CA ALA A 39 9.16 2.09 2.49
C ALA A 39 8.53 1.84 1.13
N ILE A 40 8.71 2.76 0.18
CA ILE A 40 8.27 2.51 -1.19
C ILE A 40 9.28 1.56 -1.84
N PRO A 41 8.85 0.39 -2.35
CA PRO A 41 9.78 -0.57 -2.93
C PRO A 41 10.46 -0.01 -4.18
N ASN A 42 11.75 -0.29 -4.34
CA ASN A 42 12.51 0.13 -5.51
C ASN A 42 11.87 -0.37 -6.82
N LEU A 43 11.94 0.48 -7.84
CA LEU A 43 11.41 0.23 -9.19
C LEU A 43 9.89 0.01 -9.23
N SER A 44 9.15 0.48 -8.21
CA SER A 44 7.69 0.47 -8.27
C SER A 44 7.20 1.47 -9.33
N THR A 45 6.41 1.00 -10.29
CA THR A 45 5.71 1.85 -11.24
C THR A 45 4.41 2.40 -10.64
N VAL A 46 3.79 1.67 -9.72
CA VAL A 46 2.72 2.20 -8.87
C VAL A 46 2.83 1.60 -7.48
N CYS A 47 2.51 2.39 -6.46
CA CYS A 47 2.28 1.90 -5.11
C CYS A 47 1.08 2.58 -4.44
N PHE A 48 0.41 1.81 -3.59
CA PHE A 48 -0.68 2.22 -2.72
C PHE A 48 -0.30 1.87 -1.28
N LEU A 49 -0.57 2.79 -0.35
CA LEU A 49 -0.63 2.47 1.07
C LEU A 49 -2.07 2.11 1.41
N ASN A 50 -2.29 0.85 1.80
CA ASN A 50 -3.59 0.32 2.16
C ASN A 50 -3.68 0.22 3.68
N LEU A 51 -4.76 0.76 4.25
CA LEU A 51 -5.12 0.56 5.66
C LEU A 51 -6.32 -0.37 5.72
N ILE A 52 -6.25 -1.36 6.60
CA ILE A 52 -7.26 -2.40 6.76
C ILE A 52 -7.83 -2.31 8.17
N ASP A 53 -9.13 -2.08 8.27
CA ASP A 53 -9.83 -1.98 9.55
C ASP A 53 -10.18 -3.34 10.15
N GLN A 54 -10.80 -3.33 11.34
CA GLN A 54 -11.20 -4.56 12.04
C GLN A 54 -12.18 -5.43 11.24
N GLU A 55 -12.97 -4.83 10.34
CA GLU A 55 -13.99 -5.47 9.51
C GLU A 55 -13.48 -5.78 8.09
N ASP A 56 -12.16 -5.78 7.87
CA ASP A 56 -11.53 -6.02 6.57
C ASP A 56 -11.89 -4.99 5.50
N ARG A 57 -12.35 -3.80 5.89
CA ARG A 57 -12.54 -2.69 4.95
C ARG A 57 -11.20 -2.06 4.63
N VAL A 58 -11.00 -1.78 3.36
CA VAL A 58 -9.74 -1.21 2.85
C VAL A 58 -9.95 0.23 2.42
N THR A 59 -9.06 1.11 2.87
CA THR A 59 -8.87 2.43 2.27
C THR A 59 -7.44 2.54 1.72
N SER A 60 -7.30 3.15 0.56
CA SER A 60 -6.04 3.16 -0.20
C SER A 60 -5.64 4.59 -0.56
N THR A 61 -4.37 4.91 -0.36
CA THR A 61 -3.77 6.17 -0.87
C THR A 61 -2.69 5.85 -1.88
N ARG A 62 -2.78 6.42 -3.07
CA ARG A 62 -1.79 6.26 -4.13
C ARG A 62 -0.60 7.19 -3.89
N HIS A 63 0.63 6.70 -4.06
CA HIS A 63 1.85 7.50 -3.85
C HIS A 63 2.73 7.67 -5.08
N ILE A 64 2.97 6.61 -5.87
CA ILE A 64 3.81 6.69 -7.07
C ILE A 64 3.00 6.48 -8.36
N CYS A 65 3.35 7.29 -9.36
CA CYS A 65 3.21 7.02 -10.78
C CYS A 65 4.44 7.67 -11.44
N PRO A 66 5.45 6.95 -11.95
CA PRO A 66 6.25 7.53 -13.01
C PRO A 66 5.33 7.66 -14.24
N ASP A 67 5.61 8.67 -15.06
CA ASP A 67 4.85 9.00 -16.27
C ASP A 67 4.60 7.79 -17.18
#